data_AF-A0A3D2UQM7-F1
#
_entry.id   AF-A0A3D2UQM7-F1
#
_cell.length_a   1.000
_cell.length_b   1.000
_cell.length_c   1.000
_cell.angle_alpha   90.00
_cell.angle_beta   90.00
_cell.angle_gamma   90.00
#
_symmetry.space_group_name_H-M   'P 1'
#
loop_
_entity.id
_entity.type
_entity.pdbx_description
1 polymer ?
#
loop_
_entity_poly.entity_id
_entity_poly.type
_entity_poly.pdbx_seq_one_letter_code
_entity_poly.pdbx_strand_id
1 'polypeptide(L)'
;METDSTPLNLFEFNESDLNSNRLGLISPRQQESLKQYAGGIRKSQWSSVWVIGFFLPFGLCLILGMYLSNESTRRALFSDPLNFIMILAVIPIVTFIVGLGIFFANRRANKLENAELKRVEGIVSHDEKHSKYGTTYYVIVDKVKFLFSEDVYQIFPEGARFRIYYCDATHFQLILSYEKLN
;
A
#
# COMPACT_ATOMS: atom_id res chain seq x y z
N MET A 1 -25.68 34.74 -11.74
CA MET A 1 -24.77 33.63 -12.11
C MET A 1 -24.09 33.22 -10.82
N GLU A 2 -24.76 32.32 -10.10
CA GLU A 2 -24.27 31.74 -8.85
C GLU A 2 -23.12 30.78 -9.19
N THR A 3 -22.01 30.96 -8.49
CA THR A 3 -20.84 30.09 -8.54
C THR A 3 -21.22 28.72 -7.99
N ASP A 4 -21.47 27.76 -8.87
CA ASP A 4 -21.70 26.38 -8.49
C ASP A 4 -20.37 25.76 -8.04
N SER A 5 -20.17 25.82 -6.73
CA SER A 5 -19.06 25.25 -5.99
C SER A 5 -19.14 23.74 -5.99
N THR A 6 -18.13 23.03 -6.52
CA THR A 6 -17.76 21.71 -6.00
C THR A 6 -16.39 21.22 -6.50
N PRO A 7 -15.28 21.53 -5.79
CA PRO A 7 -14.13 20.63 -5.77
C PRO A 7 -14.35 19.45 -4.79
N LEU A 8 -15.60 19.01 -4.62
CA LEU A 8 -16.08 18.15 -3.53
C LEU A 8 -16.13 16.65 -3.90
N ASN A 9 -15.72 16.28 -5.12
CA ASN A 9 -15.84 14.90 -5.62
C ASN A 9 -14.53 14.12 -5.71
N LEU A 10 -13.38 14.71 -5.38
CA LEU A 10 -12.09 14.01 -5.51
C LEU A 10 -11.74 13.17 -4.28
N PHE A 11 -12.20 13.61 -3.11
CA PHE A 11 -12.22 12.80 -1.91
C PHE A 11 -13.68 12.46 -1.68
N GLU A 12 -14.05 11.21 -1.89
CA GLU A 12 -15.43 10.74 -1.72
C GLU A 12 -15.85 10.77 -0.24
N PHE A 13 -15.91 11.95 0.41
CA PHE A 13 -16.46 12.16 1.74
C PHE A 13 -17.65 13.11 1.69
N ASN A 14 -18.62 12.91 2.58
CA ASN A 14 -19.80 13.77 2.68
C ASN A 14 -19.80 14.56 3.99
N GLU A 15 -20.83 15.39 4.20
CA GLU A 15 -20.94 16.21 5.41
C GLU A 15 -21.09 15.37 6.69
N SER A 16 -21.72 14.19 6.63
CA SER A 16 -21.86 13.32 7.81
C SER A 16 -20.53 12.68 8.22
N ASP A 17 -19.68 12.36 7.23
CA ASP A 17 -18.30 11.91 7.45
C ASP A 17 -17.51 13.02 8.15
N LEU A 18 -17.58 14.25 7.62
CA LEU A 18 -16.88 15.38 8.19
C LEU A 18 -17.33 15.70 9.62
N ASN A 19 -18.64 15.68 9.88
CA ASN A 19 -19.19 15.88 11.22
C ASN A 19 -18.72 14.80 12.20
N SER A 20 -18.63 13.54 11.76
CA SER A 20 -18.05 12.46 12.57
C SER A 20 -16.57 12.72 12.85
N ASN A 21 -15.80 13.16 11.85
CA ASN A 21 -14.38 13.46 12.01
C ASN A 21 -14.12 14.65 12.94
N ARG A 22 -14.98 15.68 12.93
CA ARG A 22 -14.94 16.79 13.90
C ARG A 22 -15.07 16.30 15.34
N LEU A 23 -15.86 15.25 15.57
CA LEU A 23 -16.03 14.60 16.87
C LEU A 23 -14.88 13.65 17.24
N GLY A 24 -13.85 13.53 16.40
CA GLY A 24 -12.73 12.62 16.63
C GLY A 24 -12.99 11.17 16.17
N LEU A 25 -14.09 10.92 15.44
CA LEU A 25 -14.51 9.58 15.05
C LEU A 25 -14.34 9.34 13.54
N ILE A 26 -13.97 8.12 13.16
CA ILE A 26 -14.05 7.67 11.76
C ILE A 26 -15.49 7.27 11.50
N SER A 27 -16.09 7.76 10.41
CA SER A 27 -17.46 7.42 10.07
C SER A 27 -17.59 5.92 9.72
N PRO A 28 -18.78 5.29 9.88
CA PRO A 28 -18.98 3.91 9.48
C PRO A 28 -18.62 3.64 8.01
N ARG A 29 -18.88 4.61 7.12
CA ARG A 29 -18.57 4.51 5.69
C ARG A 29 -17.06 4.54 5.45
N GLN A 30 -16.35 5.50 6.05
CA GLN A 30 -14.88 5.55 5.97
C GLN A 30 -14.24 4.28 6.56
N GLN A 31 -14.77 3.79 7.68
CA GLN A 31 -14.32 2.55 8.30
C GLN A 31 -14.52 1.33 7.39
N GLU A 32 -15.64 1.26 6.68
CA GLU A 32 -15.90 0.20 5.69
C GLU A 32 -14.92 0.29 4.51
N SER A 33 -14.68 1.47 3.96
CA SER A 33 -13.68 1.67 2.90
C SER A 33 -12.28 1.23 3.36
N LEU A 34 -11.88 1.57 4.59
CA LEU A 34 -10.60 1.12 5.17
C LEU A 34 -10.53 -0.42 5.29
N LYS A 35 -11.61 -1.06 5.73
CA LYS A 35 -11.72 -2.53 5.78
C LYS A 35 -11.65 -3.16 4.38
N GLN A 36 -12.28 -2.54 3.39
CA GLN A 36 -12.21 -3.01 2.00
C GLN A 36 -10.79 -2.92 1.45
N TYR A 37 -10.07 -1.81 1.68
CA TYR A 37 -8.65 -1.68 1.33
C TYR A 37 -7.78 -2.72 2.03
N ALA A 38 -7.97 -2.91 3.34
CA ALA A 38 -7.28 -3.94 4.11
C ALA A 38 -7.56 -5.36 3.57
N GLY A 39 -8.82 -5.64 3.24
CA GLY A 39 -9.24 -6.89 2.60
C GLY A 39 -8.59 -7.11 1.23
N GLY A 40 -8.48 -6.06 0.42
CA GLY A 40 -7.78 -6.08 -0.87
C GLY A 40 -6.29 -6.46 -0.73
N ILE A 41 -5.60 -5.87 0.24
CA ILE A 41 -4.20 -6.19 0.56
C ILE A 41 -4.06 -7.68 0.91
N ARG A 42 -4.93 -8.21 1.77
CA ARG A 42 -4.89 -9.64 2.14
C ARG A 42 -5.17 -10.55 0.94
N LYS A 43 -6.22 -10.26 0.17
CA LYS A 43 -6.59 -11.05 -1.03
C LYS A 43 -5.48 -11.07 -2.07
N SER A 44 -4.83 -9.93 -2.32
CA SER A 44 -3.71 -9.83 -3.25
C SER A 44 -2.56 -10.77 -2.85
N GLN A 45 -2.18 -10.80 -1.57
CA GLN A 45 -1.11 -11.70 -1.11
C GLN A 45 -1.51 -13.17 -1.17
N TRP A 46 -2.76 -13.51 -0.82
CA TRP A 46 -3.26 -14.88 -0.96
C TRP A 46 -3.28 -15.35 -2.40
N SER A 47 -3.57 -14.47 -3.37
CA SER A 47 -3.45 -14.79 -4.79
C SER A 47 -2.01 -15.14 -5.18
N SER A 48 -1.02 -14.41 -4.66
CA SER A 48 0.40 -14.71 -4.89
C SER A 48 0.81 -16.10 -4.37
N VAL A 49 0.20 -16.60 -3.30
CA VAL A 49 0.45 -17.96 -2.79
C VAL A 49 0.07 -19.02 -3.82
N TRP A 50 -1.08 -18.86 -4.50
CA TRP A 50 -1.51 -19.80 -5.54
C TRP A 50 -0.55 -19.81 -6.73
N VAL A 51 -0.13 -18.62 -7.18
CA VAL A 51 0.84 -18.48 -8.27
C VAL A 51 2.16 -19.17 -7.89
N ILE A 52 2.71 -18.87 -6.72
CA ILE A 52 3.96 -19.47 -6.26
C ILE A 52 3.82 -20.98 -6.06
N GLY A 53 2.68 -21.43 -5.51
CA GLY A 53 2.37 -22.85 -5.32
C GLY A 53 2.36 -23.65 -6.62
N PHE A 54 2.02 -23.03 -7.75
CA PHE A 54 2.09 -23.64 -9.07
C PHE A 54 3.49 -23.53 -9.69
N PHE A 55 4.06 -22.32 -9.74
CA PHE A 55 5.30 -22.06 -10.46
C PHE A 55 6.55 -22.62 -9.77
N LEU A 56 6.55 -22.74 -8.44
CA LEU A 56 7.67 -23.31 -7.70
C LEU A 56 7.92 -24.79 -8.04
N PRO A 57 6.94 -25.72 -7.90
CA PRO A 57 7.14 -27.11 -8.29
C PRO A 57 7.35 -27.25 -9.79
N PHE A 58 6.65 -26.46 -10.62
CA PHE A 58 6.84 -26.47 -12.06
C PHE A 58 8.29 -26.11 -12.45
N GLY A 59 8.85 -25.04 -11.90
CA GLY A 59 10.23 -24.64 -12.11
C GLY A 59 11.23 -25.69 -11.61
N LEU A 60 10.99 -26.28 -10.44
CA LEU A 60 11.81 -27.37 -9.91
C LEU A 60 11.80 -28.60 -10.83
N CYS A 61 10.64 -28.97 -11.39
CA CYS A 61 10.53 -30.06 -12.36
C CYS A 61 11.29 -29.77 -13.65
N LEU A 62 11.25 -28.53 -14.16
CA LEU A 62 12.04 -28.13 -15.34
C LEU A 62 13.54 -28.23 -15.07
N ILE A 63 14.00 -27.73 -13.92
CA ILE A 63 15.41 -27.82 -13.52
C ILE A 63 15.82 -29.30 -13.41
N LEU A 64 15.05 -30.12 -12.72
CA LEU A 64 15.31 -31.57 -12.62
C LEU A 64 15.34 -32.24 -14.00
N GLY A 65 14.41 -31.91 -14.89
CA GLY A 65 14.38 -32.42 -16.26
C GLY A 65 15.64 -32.05 -17.06
N MET A 66 16.13 -30.82 -16.93
CA MET A 66 17.39 -30.38 -17.54
C MET A 66 18.61 -31.10 -16.97
N TYR A 67 18.65 -31.32 -15.65
CA TYR A 67 19.73 -32.08 -15.02
C TYR A 67 19.75 -33.54 -15.48
N LEU A 68 18.58 -34.16 -15.65
CA LEU A 68 18.44 -35.56 -16.08
C LEU A 68 18.70 -35.77 -17.58
N SER A 69 18.45 -34.76 -18.42
CA SER A 69 18.61 -34.87 -19.88
C SER A 69 20.07 -34.80 -20.34
N ASN A 70 20.95 -34.15 -19.60
CA ASN A 70 22.37 -34.06 -19.91
C ASN A 70 23.19 -35.01 -19.01
N GLU A 71 23.99 -35.88 -19.65
CA GLU A 71 24.74 -36.93 -18.96
C GLU A 71 25.77 -36.37 -17.95
N SER A 72 26.41 -35.24 -18.27
CA SER A 72 27.39 -34.60 -17.40
C SER A 72 26.76 -34.04 -16.12
N THR A 73 25.63 -33.32 -16.24
CA THR A 73 24.87 -32.77 -15.11
C THR A 73 24.16 -33.86 -14.32
N ARG A 74 23.71 -34.94 -14.98
CA ARG A 74 23.12 -36.10 -14.30
C ARG A 74 24.14 -36.78 -13.38
N ARG A 75 25.36 -37.01 -13.87
CA ARG A 75 26.44 -37.56 -13.05
C ARG A 75 26.79 -36.62 -11.90
N ALA A 76 26.84 -35.30 -12.13
CA ALA A 76 27.05 -34.32 -11.06
C ALA A 76 25.95 -34.38 -9.99
N LEU A 77 24.68 -34.47 -10.39
CA LEU A 77 23.53 -34.55 -9.47
C LEU A 77 23.58 -35.79 -8.56
N PHE A 78 24.03 -36.94 -9.09
CA PHE A 78 24.14 -38.19 -8.33
C PHE A 78 25.52 -38.39 -7.67
N SER A 79 26.52 -37.59 -8.03
CA SER A 79 27.88 -37.71 -7.48
C SER A 79 28.01 -37.21 -6.05
N ASP A 80 27.17 -36.24 -5.65
CA ASP A 80 27.20 -35.66 -4.31
C ASP A 80 25.75 -35.45 -3.81
N PRO A 81 25.36 -36.09 -2.69
CA PRO A 81 24.08 -35.86 -2.02
C PRO A 81 23.79 -34.37 -1.73
N LEU A 82 24.82 -33.53 -1.55
CA LEU A 82 24.66 -32.10 -1.29
C LEU A 82 23.97 -31.36 -2.44
N ASN A 83 24.15 -31.80 -3.69
CA ASN A 83 23.49 -31.18 -4.84
C ASN A 83 21.97 -31.34 -4.78
N PHE A 84 21.49 -32.48 -4.27
CA PHE A 84 20.06 -32.72 -4.09
C PHE A 84 19.49 -31.89 -2.93
N ILE A 85 20.26 -31.76 -1.85
CA ILE A 85 19.90 -30.90 -0.70
C ILE A 85 19.78 -29.44 -1.12
N MET A 86 20.67 -28.93 -1.98
CA MET A 86 20.60 -27.56 -2.51
C MET A 86 19.31 -27.28 -3.28
N ILE A 87 18.85 -28.23 -4.10
CA ILE A 87 17.57 -28.09 -4.84
C ILE A 87 16.39 -28.12 -3.87
N LEU A 88 16.40 -29.02 -2.88
CA LEU A 88 15.35 -29.10 -1.86
C LEU A 88 15.32 -27.87 -0.94
N ALA A 89 16.47 -27.25 -0.67
CA ALA A 89 16.59 -26.06 0.18
C ALA A 89 15.87 -24.83 -0.40
N VAL A 90 15.60 -24.80 -1.71
CA VAL A 90 14.83 -23.72 -2.35
C VAL A 90 13.41 -23.66 -1.77
N ILE A 91 12.79 -24.80 -1.45
CA ILE A 91 11.42 -24.88 -0.94
C ILE A 91 11.27 -24.09 0.37
N PRO A 92 11.99 -24.41 1.46
CA PRO A 92 11.85 -23.68 2.72
C PRO A 92 12.23 -22.20 2.59
N ILE A 93 13.20 -21.84 1.73
CA ILE A 93 13.57 -20.44 1.49
C ILE A 93 12.39 -19.68 0.86
N VAL A 94 11.78 -20.22 -0.19
CA VAL A 94 10.64 -19.59 -0.85
C VAL A 94 9.44 -19.53 0.09
N THR A 95 9.15 -20.60 0.82
CA THR A 95 8.07 -20.61 1.83
C THR A 95 8.30 -19.54 2.90
N PHE A 96 9.54 -19.36 3.37
CA PHE A 96 9.88 -18.34 4.36
C PHE A 96 9.66 -16.92 3.82
N ILE A 97 10.11 -16.62 2.60
CA ILE A 97 9.92 -15.30 1.95
C ILE A 97 8.42 -15.00 1.79
N VAL A 98 7.64 -15.97 1.32
CA VAL A 98 6.18 -15.83 1.17
C VAL A 98 5.51 -15.62 2.51
N GLY A 99 5.89 -16.41 3.52
CA GLY A 99 5.39 -16.27 4.89
C GLY A 99 5.65 -14.87 5.46
N LEU A 100 6.84 -14.33 5.26
CA LEU A 100 7.17 -12.95 5.63
C LEU A 100 6.30 -11.93 4.87
N GLY A 101 6.11 -12.10 3.56
CA GLY A 101 5.24 -11.24 2.75
C GLY A 101 3.80 -11.18 3.28
N ILE A 102 3.22 -12.34 3.57
CA ILE A 102 1.87 -12.46 4.17
C ILE A 102 1.85 -11.82 5.56
N PHE A 103 2.85 -12.08 6.39
CA PHE A 103 2.94 -11.49 7.73
C PHE A 103 2.95 -9.97 7.68
N PHE A 104 3.80 -9.36 6.85
CA PHE A 104 3.86 -7.91 6.70
C PHE A 104 2.58 -7.35 6.10
N ALA A 105 1.96 -8.02 5.14
CA ALA A 105 0.69 -7.58 4.58
C ALA A 105 -0.46 -7.63 5.59
N ASN A 106 -0.56 -8.69 6.39
CA ASN A 106 -1.53 -8.79 7.48
C ASN A 106 -1.30 -7.69 8.52
N ARG A 107 -0.05 -7.41 8.88
CA ARG A 107 0.28 -6.30 9.78
C ARG A 107 -0.16 -4.95 9.22
N ARG A 108 0.02 -4.72 7.91
CA ARG A 108 -0.43 -3.49 7.21
C ARG A 108 -1.96 -3.39 7.15
N ALA A 109 -2.63 -4.48 6.81
CA ALA A 109 -4.09 -4.56 6.81
C ALA A 109 -4.68 -4.29 8.20
N ASN A 110 -4.11 -4.88 9.25
CA ASN A 110 -4.54 -4.65 10.63
C ASN A 110 -4.36 -3.19 11.07
N LYS A 111 -3.29 -2.52 10.62
CA LYS A 111 -3.10 -1.08 10.89
C LYS A 111 -4.17 -0.21 10.23
N LEU A 112 -4.60 -0.57 9.02
CA LEU A 112 -5.66 0.15 8.31
C LEU A 112 -7.04 -0.09 8.94
N GLU A 113 -7.33 -1.32 9.36
CA GLU A 113 -8.61 -1.65 10.00
C GLU A 113 -8.76 -0.99 11.37
N ASN A 114 -7.67 -0.89 12.12
CA ASN A 114 -7.64 -0.24 13.44
C ASN A 114 -7.02 1.15 13.34
N ALA A 115 -7.18 1.82 12.21
CA ALA A 115 -6.66 3.15 11.99
C ALA A 115 -7.30 4.13 12.98
N GLU A 116 -6.47 4.96 13.60
CA GLU A 116 -6.94 6.04 14.46
C GLU A 116 -7.09 7.32 13.65
N LEU A 117 -8.13 8.10 13.94
CA LEU A 117 -8.30 9.41 13.34
C LEU A 117 -7.25 10.36 13.92
N LYS A 118 -6.48 10.98 13.03
CA LYS A 118 -5.58 12.07 13.34
C LYS A 118 -6.10 13.34 12.71
N ARG A 119 -5.74 14.46 13.34
CA ARG A 119 -6.11 15.80 12.88
C ARG A 119 -4.87 16.67 12.88
N VAL A 120 -4.67 17.39 11.78
CA VAL A 120 -3.66 18.44 11.68
C VAL A 120 -4.32 19.72 11.20
N GLU A 121 -3.84 20.85 11.71
CA GLU A 121 -4.33 22.17 11.31
C GLU A 121 -3.13 23.08 11.09
N GLY A 122 -3.09 23.76 9.95
CA GLY A 122 -1.97 24.63 9.65
C GLY A 122 -2.11 25.32 8.31
N ILE A 123 -1.12 26.15 8.03
CA ILE A 123 -0.96 26.78 6.72
C ILE A 123 -0.40 25.73 5.77
N VAL A 124 -1.00 25.64 4.58
CA VAL A 124 -0.54 24.78 3.50
C VAL A 124 0.74 25.36 2.91
N SER A 125 1.76 24.52 2.80
CA SER A 125 2.95 24.76 2.01
C SER A 125 3.10 23.62 1.00
N HIS A 126 3.62 23.94 -0.17
CA HIS A 126 3.84 22.97 -1.21
C HIS A 126 5.31 22.55 -1.28
N ASP A 127 5.54 21.29 -1.62
CA ASP A 127 6.88 20.74 -1.84
C ASP A 127 6.82 19.75 -3.02
N GLU A 128 7.77 19.86 -3.93
CA GLU A 128 7.80 19.06 -5.16
C GLU A 128 9.16 18.37 -5.29
N LYS A 129 9.12 17.05 -5.41
CA LYS A 129 10.33 16.26 -5.62
C LYS A 129 10.40 15.79 -7.06
N HIS A 130 11.33 16.38 -7.81
CA HIS A 130 11.62 16.01 -9.17
C HIS A 130 12.56 14.80 -9.20
N SER A 131 12.17 13.76 -9.93
CA SER A 131 13.00 12.58 -10.19
C SER A 131 13.08 12.31 -11.70
N LYS A 132 14.04 11.48 -12.11
CA LYS A 132 14.17 11.05 -13.51
C LYS A 132 12.91 10.34 -14.05
N TYR A 133 12.05 9.83 -13.16
CA TYR A 133 10.87 9.04 -13.50
C TYR A 133 9.55 9.80 -13.31
N GLY A 134 9.60 11.06 -12.89
CA GLY A 134 8.41 11.88 -12.67
C GLY A 134 8.54 12.83 -11.48
N THR A 135 7.57 13.73 -11.35
CA THR A 135 7.44 14.67 -10.23
C THR A 135 6.49 14.12 -9.19
N THR A 136 6.91 14.18 -7.92
CA THR A 136 6.07 13.82 -6.78
C THR A 136 5.63 15.09 -6.06
N TYR A 137 4.33 15.28 -5.94
CA TYR A 137 3.73 16.46 -5.31
C TYR A 137 3.40 16.18 -3.85
N TYR A 138 3.83 17.08 -2.96
CA TYR A 138 3.55 17.03 -1.54
C TYR A 138 2.83 18.31 -1.09
N VAL A 139 1.80 18.12 -0.28
CA VAL A 139 1.14 19.19 0.46
C VAL A 139 1.52 19.04 1.92
N ILE A 140 2.13 20.07 2.50
CA ILE A 140 2.60 20.10 3.87
C ILE A 140 1.65 20.95 4.69
N VAL A 141 1.08 20.37 5.75
CA VAL A 141 0.26 21.09 6.74
C VAL A 141 0.86 20.86 8.11
N ASP A 142 1.32 21.93 8.77
CA ASP A 142 1.97 21.89 10.09
C ASP A 142 2.99 20.74 10.24
N LYS A 143 3.89 20.61 9.25
CA LYS A 143 4.97 19.59 9.15
C LYS A 143 4.51 18.17 8.80
N VAL A 144 3.21 17.91 8.62
CA VAL A 144 2.72 16.64 8.09
C VAL A 144 2.70 16.71 6.56
N LYS A 145 3.41 15.80 5.90
CA LYS A 145 3.48 15.72 4.43
C LYS A 145 2.41 14.77 3.90
N PHE A 146 1.53 15.24 3.03
CA PHE A 146 0.56 14.44 2.31
C PHE A 146 1.00 14.27 0.86
N LEU A 147 0.98 13.03 0.38
CA LEU A 147 1.37 12.68 -0.98
C LEU A 147 0.17 12.82 -1.92
N PHE A 148 0.34 13.54 -3.02
CA PHE A 148 -0.72 13.80 -3.98
C PHE A 148 -0.31 13.58 -5.44
N SER A 149 -1.31 13.32 -6.28
CA SER A 149 -1.18 13.50 -7.72
C SER A 149 -1.31 14.98 -8.08
N GLU A 150 -0.83 15.33 -9.27
CA GLU A 150 -0.84 16.71 -9.80
C GLU A 150 -2.22 17.38 -9.72
N ASP A 151 -3.28 16.62 -10.01
CA ASP A 151 -4.66 17.13 -10.02
C ASP A 151 -5.18 17.51 -8.62
N VAL A 152 -4.74 16.80 -7.58
CA VAL A 152 -5.22 16.99 -6.19
C VAL A 152 -4.46 18.13 -5.50
N TYR A 153 -3.22 18.37 -5.92
CA TYR A 153 -2.33 19.39 -5.37
C TYR A 153 -2.94 20.80 -5.45
N GLN A 154 -3.67 21.10 -6.53
CA GLN A 154 -4.30 22.41 -6.76
C GLN A 154 -5.48 22.71 -5.82
N ILE A 155 -6.04 21.69 -5.14
CA ILE A 155 -7.17 21.85 -4.21
C ILE A 155 -6.75 22.61 -2.94
N PHE A 156 -5.49 22.46 -2.54
CA PHE A 156 -4.93 23.07 -1.34
C PHE A 156 -4.06 24.26 -1.73
N PRO A 157 -4.60 25.47 -1.95
CA PRO A 157 -3.79 26.62 -2.35
C PRO A 157 -2.73 26.94 -1.28
N GLU A 158 -1.53 27.27 -1.74
CA GLU A 158 -0.42 27.64 -0.87
C GLU A 158 -0.78 28.87 -0.03
N GLY A 159 -0.39 28.87 1.24
CA GLY A 159 -0.71 29.93 2.19
C GLY A 159 -2.12 29.88 2.79
N ALA A 160 -3.03 29.05 2.26
CA ALA A 160 -4.34 28.86 2.87
C ALA A 160 -4.25 27.96 4.10
N ARG A 161 -5.12 28.21 5.09
CA ARG A 161 -5.20 27.42 6.31
C ARG A 161 -6.22 26.30 6.14
N PHE A 162 -5.80 25.07 6.41
CA PHE A 162 -6.67 23.90 6.34
C PHE A 162 -6.58 23.09 7.63
N ARG A 163 -7.69 22.42 7.93
CA ARG A 163 -7.76 21.33 8.88
C ARG A 163 -7.96 20.04 8.11
N ILE A 164 -7.05 19.09 8.28
CA ILE A 164 -7.08 17.81 7.59
C ILE A 164 -7.29 16.71 8.63
N TYR A 165 -8.28 15.86 8.38
CA TYR A 165 -8.51 14.63 9.12
C TYR A 165 -7.98 13.46 8.30
N TYR A 166 -7.07 12.70 8.89
CA TYR A 166 -6.33 11.66 8.18
C TYR A 166 -6.08 10.46 9.08
N CYS A 167 -5.63 9.37 8.49
CA CYS A 167 -5.08 8.24 9.22
C CYS A 167 -3.72 7.82 8.65
N ASP A 168 -2.91 7.15 9.47
CA ASP A 168 -1.62 6.64 9.02
C ASP A 168 -1.84 5.35 8.21
N ALA A 169 -1.79 5.45 6.89
CA ALA A 169 -1.53 4.28 6.06
C ALA A 169 -0.02 4.00 6.07
N THR A 170 0.37 2.73 6.02
CA THR A 170 1.75 2.28 6.29
C THR A 170 2.88 3.14 5.69
N HIS A 171 2.71 3.66 4.48
CA HIS A 171 3.74 4.43 3.76
C HIS A 171 3.32 5.87 3.44
N PHE A 172 2.08 6.27 3.73
CA PHE A 172 1.55 7.59 3.43
C PHE A 172 0.37 7.92 4.33
N GLN A 173 0.11 9.20 4.57
CA GLN A 173 -1.05 9.67 5.31
C GLN A 173 -2.25 9.65 4.38
N LEU A 174 -3.27 8.86 4.72
CA LEU A 174 -4.52 8.80 3.95
C LEU A 174 -5.49 9.85 4.49
N ILE A 175 -5.88 10.79 3.65
CA ILE A 175 -6.85 11.82 4.02
C ILE A 175 -8.26 11.23 3.96
N LEU A 176 -9.00 11.46 5.04
CA LEU A 176 -10.38 11.01 5.20
C LEU A 176 -11.36 12.15 4.93
N SER A 177 -11.04 13.36 5.38
CA SER A 177 -11.79 14.59 5.10
C SER A 177 -10.94 15.83 5.38
N TYR A 178 -11.39 16.99 4.90
CA TYR A 178 -10.69 18.27 5.14
C TYR A 178 -11.67 19.44 5.23
N GLU A 179 -11.19 20.53 5.82
CA GLU A 179 -11.91 21.79 5.98
C GLU A 179 -10.98 22.95 5.68
N LYS A 180 -11.44 23.90 4.87
CA LYS A 180 -10.76 25.18 4.73
C LYS A 180 -11.12 26.06 5.93
N LEU A 181 -10.12 26.67 6.54
CA LEU A 181 -10.28 27.62 7.64
C LEU A 181 -10.13 29.04 7.09
N ASN A 182 -11.04 29.93 7.52
CA ASN A 182 -10.99 31.36 7.21
C ASN A 182 -9.99 32.09 8.11
#